data_AF-A0A496UTN0-F1
#
_entry.id   AF-A0A496UTN0-F1
#
_cell.length_a   1.000
_cell.length_b   1.000
_cell.length_c   1.000
_cell.angle_alpha   90.00
_cell.angle_beta   90.00
_cell.angle_gamma   90.00
#
_symmetry.space_group_name_H-M   'P 1'
#
loop_
_entity.id
_entity.type
_entity.pdbx_description
1 polymer ?
#
loop_
_entity_poly.entity_id
_entity_poly.type
_entity_poly.pdbx_seq_one_letter_code
_entity_poly.pdbx_strand_id
1 'polypeptide(L)'
;MFCVPIVLAARFHGARGALAIAGAAAAFTGGGHFGLALGRVLGGDGGLYLDWWPVVVTSLHMAIFLVTGLVAGDMVRRSRETFVPPAVRPGNGPGNARELRGILDNIRSGLLTVNRRGRITRINPAGCRILGLAEQHLVGRELTMVTAGGLEPLAEAIIPVMQGGDPLSRSEVEVRRDGRQIPLGLNVNHLARENGDVAGAIAIFTDLTREKELSARVRESDRLAAVGELAASIAHEIRNPLASIRGSVEILAGELELEDYQGQLMALVLKESARVNTIINDFLAYSRMRPAQRRRFSGEDFRDELTLQIRQHIVAKDGRVQVSCEINPEDLEVMADAGQLTQMALNLAINACEAMGYIGRLEIILNHVEGGEACEL
;
A
#
# COMPACT_ATOMS: atom_id res chain seq x y z
N MET A 1 26.81 17.82 3.62
CA MET A 1 26.42 18.77 4.69
C MET A 1 25.52 19.92 4.20
N PHE A 2 25.64 20.39 2.95
CA PHE A 2 24.92 21.60 2.47
C PHE A 2 23.50 21.39 1.90
N CYS A 3 23.04 20.15 1.70
CA CYS A 3 21.69 19.91 1.15
C CYS A 3 20.56 20.37 2.07
N VAL A 4 20.69 20.17 3.38
CA VAL A 4 19.67 20.55 4.37
C VAL A 4 19.43 22.08 4.42
N PRO A 5 20.48 22.93 4.46
CA PRO A 5 20.33 24.38 4.32
C PRO A 5 19.67 24.85 3.02
N ILE A 6 19.99 24.22 1.88
CA ILE A 6 19.43 24.57 0.56
C ILE A 6 17.90 24.30 0.54
N VAL A 7 17.48 23.16 1.08
CA VAL A 7 16.06 22.78 1.17
C VAL A 7 15.29 23.71 2.12
N LEU A 8 15.88 24.08 3.26
CA LEU A 8 15.27 25.03 4.19
C LEU A 8 15.11 26.42 3.56
N ALA A 9 16.12 26.90 2.82
CA ALA A 9 16.00 28.18 2.12
C ALA A 9 14.98 28.16 0.99
N ALA A 10 14.82 27.04 0.28
CA ALA A 10 13.74 26.86 -0.68
C ALA A 10 12.37 27.03 -0.04
N ARG A 11 12.18 26.48 1.18
CA ARG A 11 10.91 26.56 1.92
C ARG A 11 10.56 27.98 2.36
N PHE A 12 11.52 28.73 2.92
CA PHE A 12 11.26 30.06 3.49
C PHE A 12 11.39 31.21 2.49
N HIS A 13 12.35 31.11 1.56
CA HIS A 13 12.73 32.21 0.66
C HIS A 13 12.49 31.89 -0.83
N GLY A 14 11.85 30.75 -1.11
CA GLY A 14 11.51 30.31 -2.47
C GLY A 14 12.72 29.95 -3.32
N ALA A 15 12.51 29.81 -4.63
CA ALA A 15 13.54 29.35 -5.58
C ALA A 15 14.79 30.25 -5.59
N ARG A 16 14.63 31.57 -5.40
CA ARG A 16 15.75 32.51 -5.34
C ARG A 16 16.64 32.29 -4.11
N GLY A 17 16.04 31.97 -2.96
CA GLY A 17 16.78 31.65 -1.73
C GLY A 17 17.54 30.33 -1.81
N ALA A 18 16.92 29.30 -2.40
CA ALA A 18 17.58 28.01 -2.64
C ALA A 18 18.82 28.14 -3.53
N LEU A 19 18.70 28.88 -4.64
CA LEU A 19 19.80 29.13 -5.58
C LEU A 19 20.94 29.93 -4.96
N ALA A 20 20.63 30.93 -4.12
CA ALA A 20 21.65 31.71 -3.42
C ALA A 20 22.49 30.85 -2.45
N ILE A 21 21.86 29.99 -1.67
CA ILE A 21 22.58 29.09 -0.75
C ILE A 21 23.36 28.01 -1.52
N ALA A 22 22.79 27.48 -2.61
CA ALA A 22 23.50 26.52 -3.46
C ALA A 22 24.77 27.15 -4.09
N GLY A 23 24.69 28.41 -4.53
CA GLY A 23 25.83 29.17 -5.04
C GLY A 23 26.91 29.42 -3.96
N ALA A 24 26.51 29.79 -2.74
CA ALA A 24 27.43 29.99 -1.64
C ALA A 24 28.15 28.67 -1.24
N ALA A 25 27.43 27.55 -1.20
CA ALA A 25 28.01 26.24 -0.93
C ALA A 25 28.99 25.79 -2.02
N ALA A 26 28.67 26.06 -3.29
CA ALA A 26 29.56 25.81 -4.42
C ALA A 26 30.86 26.63 -4.31
N ALA A 27 30.75 27.93 -4.01
CA ALA A 27 31.91 28.81 -3.84
C ALA A 27 32.80 28.38 -2.67
N PHE A 28 32.21 27.98 -1.54
CA PHE A 28 32.94 27.49 -0.37
C PHE A 28 33.74 26.21 -0.68
N THR A 29 33.11 25.25 -1.37
CA THR A 29 33.74 23.97 -1.72
C THR A 29 34.85 24.16 -2.76
N GLY A 30 34.60 24.99 -3.79
CA GLY A 30 35.59 25.33 -4.80
C GLY A 30 36.78 26.11 -4.23
N GLY A 31 36.53 27.08 -3.33
CA GLY A 31 37.58 27.85 -2.66
C GLY A 31 38.49 27.00 -1.78
N GLY A 32 37.93 26.04 -1.04
CA GLY A 32 38.71 25.11 -0.21
C GLY A 32 39.66 24.24 -1.04
N HIS A 33 39.21 23.71 -2.18
CA HIS A 33 40.05 22.92 -3.08
C HIS A 33 41.12 23.77 -3.78
N PHE A 34 40.79 25.00 -4.19
CA PHE A 34 41.75 25.93 -4.75
C PHE A 34 42.85 26.30 -3.75
N GLY A 35 42.49 26.56 -2.49
CA GLY A 35 43.44 26.85 -1.42
C GLY A 35 44.41 25.70 -1.15
N LEU A 36 43.91 24.46 -1.12
CA LEU A 36 44.74 23.26 -0.96
C LEU A 36 45.67 23.03 -2.16
N ALA A 37 45.20 23.28 -3.38
CA ALA A 37 46.02 23.21 -4.59
C ALA A 37 47.12 24.28 -4.59
N LEU A 38 46.79 25.52 -4.22
CA LEU A 38 47.74 26.63 -4.12
C LEU A 38 48.80 26.38 -3.03
N GLY A 39 48.39 25.83 -1.89
CA GLY A 39 49.30 25.48 -0.79
C GLY A 39 50.33 24.42 -1.18
N ARG A 40 49.95 23.43 -1.99
CA ARG A 40 50.90 22.43 -2.54
C ARG A 40 51.88 23.05 -3.54
N VAL A 41 51.40 23.96 -4.39
CA VAL A 41 52.25 24.67 -5.37
C VAL A 41 53.27 25.57 -4.67
N LEU A 42 52.86 26.29 -3.62
CA LEU A 42 53.75 27.16 -2.85
C LEU A 42 54.69 26.38 -1.91
N GLY A 43 54.33 25.15 -1.52
CA GLY A 43 55.07 24.30 -0.58
C GLY A 43 56.26 23.54 -1.16
N GLY A 44 56.51 23.63 -2.48
CA GLY A 44 57.73 23.10 -3.12
C GLY A 44 57.76 21.59 -3.40
N ASP A 45 56.69 20.85 -3.15
CA ASP A 45 56.58 19.45 -3.59
C ASP A 45 56.34 19.40 -5.10
N GLY A 46 57.43 19.11 -5.83
CA GLY A 46 57.47 19.11 -7.28
C GLY A 46 56.53 18.10 -7.95
N GLY A 47 55.74 18.61 -8.90
CA GLY A 47 54.98 17.82 -9.87
C GLY A 47 53.65 18.48 -10.21
N LEU A 48 53.58 19.13 -11.39
CA LEU A 48 52.36 19.69 -11.97
C LEU A 48 51.43 18.57 -12.51
N TYR A 49 51.29 17.46 -11.79
CA TYR A 49 50.21 16.53 -12.00
C TYR A 49 48.95 17.17 -11.41
N LEU A 50 48.20 17.86 -12.26
CA LEU A 50 46.84 18.26 -11.96
C LEU A 50 46.05 16.96 -11.79
N ASP A 51 45.98 16.45 -10.57
CA ASP A 51 45.06 15.37 -10.24
C ASP A 51 43.67 15.88 -10.61
N TRP A 52 43.08 15.32 -11.67
CA TRP A 52 41.78 15.76 -12.17
C TRP A 52 40.67 15.32 -11.21
N TRP A 53 40.97 14.39 -10.31
CA TRP A 53 39.99 13.82 -9.39
C TRP A 53 39.29 14.86 -8.52
N PRO A 54 39.98 15.80 -7.83
CA PRO A 54 39.32 16.86 -7.07
C PRO A 54 38.51 17.83 -7.93
N VAL A 55 38.93 18.10 -9.17
CA VAL A 55 38.19 18.96 -10.12
C VAL A 55 36.90 18.28 -10.55
N VAL A 56 36.97 16.99 -10.87
CA VAL A 56 35.80 16.15 -11.21
C VAL A 56 34.85 16.04 -10.02
N VAL A 57 35.36 15.77 -8.83
CA VAL A 57 34.55 15.68 -7.60
C VAL A 57 33.89 17.02 -7.27
N THR A 58 34.59 18.14 -7.39
CA THR A 58 34.03 19.48 -7.12
C THR A 58 32.95 19.85 -8.15
N SER A 59 33.20 19.54 -9.43
CA SER A 59 32.23 19.76 -10.52
C SER A 59 30.96 18.94 -10.32
N LEU A 60 31.10 17.69 -9.87
CA LEU A 60 29.98 16.81 -9.56
C LEU A 60 29.15 17.34 -8.38
N HIS A 61 29.80 17.81 -7.31
CA HIS A 61 29.09 18.41 -6.17
C HIS A 61 28.36 19.69 -6.55
N MET A 62 28.97 20.56 -7.38
CA MET A 62 28.30 21.75 -7.92
C MET A 62 27.04 21.38 -8.72
N ALA A 63 27.14 20.38 -9.60
CA ALA A 63 26.00 19.91 -10.38
C ALA A 63 24.87 19.38 -9.47
N ILE A 64 25.21 18.57 -8.45
CA ILE A 64 24.24 18.04 -7.49
C ILE A 64 23.52 19.15 -6.72
N PHE A 65 24.24 20.16 -6.23
CA PHE A 65 23.63 21.27 -5.50
C PHE A 65 22.72 22.13 -6.39
N LEU A 66 23.10 22.34 -7.65
CA LEU A 66 22.32 23.13 -8.60
C LEU A 66 21.03 22.41 -9.00
N VAL A 67 21.10 21.09 -9.26
CA VAL A 67 19.93 20.24 -9.48
C VAL A 67 19.02 20.21 -8.25
N THR A 68 19.59 20.05 -7.05
CA THR A 68 18.83 20.05 -5.80
C THR A 68 18.09 21.38 -5.59
N GLY A 69 18.76 22.51 -5.86
CA GLY A 69 18.16 23.83 -5.79
C GLY A 69 17.03 24.05 -6.81
N LEU A 70 17.20 23.57 -8.05
CA LEU A 70 16.18 23.64 -9.10
C LEU A 70 14.96 22.79 -8.76
N VAL A 71 15.16 21.54 -8.33
CA VAL A 71 14.07 20.62 -7.96
C VAL A 71 13.33 21.12 -6.72
N ALA A 72 14.04 21.55 -5.68
CA ALA A 72 13.42 22.12 -4.48
C ALA A 72 12.65 23.41 -4.82
N GLY A 73 13.21 24.26 -5.68
CA GLY A 73 12.55 25.46 -6.18
C GLY A 73 11.29 25.17 -6.98
N ASP A 74 11.33 24.23 -7.92
CA ASP A 74 10.18 23.83 -8.73
C ASP A 74 9.09 23.14 -7.89
N MET A 75 9.48 22.30 -6.92
CA MET A 75 8.56 21.63 -6.01
C MET A 75 7.83 22.63 -5.11
N VAL A 76 8.52 23.65 -4.58
CA VAL A 76 7.89 24.75 -3.82
C VAL A 76 7.01 25.61 -4.72
N ARG A 77 7.44 25.89 -5.96
CA ARG A 77 6.62 26.63 -6.95
C ARG A 77 5.33 25.88 -7.26
N ARG A 78 5.40 24.59 -7.59
CA ARG A 78 4.24 23.73 -7.82
C ARG A 78 3.34 23.65 -6.60
N SER A 79 3.91 23.51 -5.40
CA SER A 79 3.14 23.48 -4.15
C SER A 79 2.41 24.79 -3.85
N ARG A 80 2.92 25.94 -4.31
CA ARG A 80 2.24 27.24 -4.18
C ARG A 80 1.22 27.48 -5.31
N GLU A 81 1.47 26.94 -6.49
CA GLU A 81 0.56 27.02 -7.65
C GLU A 81 -0.65 26.08 -7.53
N THR A 82 -0.65 25.11 -6.60
CA THR A 82 -1.79 24.18 -6.43
C THR A 82 -2.94 24.76 -5.59
N PHE A 83 -2.86 25.98 -5.05
CA PHE A 83 -3.96 26.53 -4.24
C PHE A 83 -4.00 28.06 -4.20
N VAL A 84 -4.23 28.70 -5.35
CA VAL A 84 -4.88 30.02 -5.39
C VAL A 84 -5.95 29.95 -6.49
N PRO A 85 -7.24 29.76 -6.15
CA PRO A 85 -8.28 29.91 -7.17
C PRO A 85 -8.21 31.35 -7.72
N PRO A 86 -8.31 31.54 -9.05
CA PRO A 86 -8.37 32.89 -9.61
C PRO A 86 -9.55 33.62 -8.96
N ALA A 87 -9.29 34.84 -8.47
CA ALA A 87 -10.32 35.69 -7.88
C ALA A 87 -11.48 35.82 -8.88
N VAL A 88 -12.61 35.19 -8.55
CA VAL A 88 -13.84 35.30 -9.33
C VAL A 88 -14.31 36.74 -9.19
N ARG A 89 -13.96 37.58 -10.17
CA ARG A 89 -14.65 38.85 -10.38
C ARG A 89 -16.11 38.50 -10.70
N PRO A 90 -17.11 39.13 -10.05
CA PRO A 90 -18.51 38.90 -10.39
C PRO A 90 -18.79 39.55 -11.76
N GLY A 91 -18.54 38.78 -12.82
CA GLY A 91 -18.99 39.10 -14.17
C GLY A 91 -20.40 38.54 -14.36
N ASN A 92 -21.38 39.43 -14.46
CA ASN A 92 -22.78 39.10 -14.73
C ASN A 92 -22.91 38.41 -16.10
N GLY A 93 -23.02 37.09 -16.12
CA GLY A 93 -23.29 36.31 -17.33
C GLY A 93 -23.76 34.88 -17.02
N PRO A 94 -24.83 34.37 -17.66
CA PRO A 94 -25.43 33.06 -17.36
C PRO A 94 -24.57 31.83 -17.76
N GLY A 95 -23.38 32.02 -18.34
CA GLY A 95 -22.47 30.94 -18.76
C GLY A 95 -21.61 30.35 -17.62
N ASN A 96 -21.06 31.20 -16.75
CA ASN A 96 -20.11 30.77 -15.71
C ASN A 96 -20.72 29.87 -14.62
N ALA A 97 -22.03 30.03 -14.37
CA ALA A 97 -22.74 29.23 -13.37
C ALA A 97 -22.93 27.77 -13.81
N ARG A 98 -22.94 27.47 -15.12
CA ARG A 98 -23.06 26.10 -15.64
C ARG A 98 -21.71 25.39 -15.66
N GLU A 99 -20.64 26.06 -16.07
CA GLU A 99 -19.28 25.49 -16.03
C GLU A 99 -18.81 25.22 -14.60
N LEU A 100 -19.04 26.16 -13.68
CA LEU A 100 -18.70 25.95 -12.28
C LEU A 100 -19.52 24.81 -11.65
N ARG A 101 -20.79 24.63 -12.04
CA ARG A 101 -21.59 23.45 -11.65
C ARG A 101 -21.00 22.15 -12.21
N GLY A 102 -20.63 22.12 -13.50
CA GLY A 102 -20.05 20.94 -14.14
C GLY A 102 -18.73 20.47 -13.53
N ILE A 103 -17.89 21.39 -13.04
CA ILE A 103 -16.65 21.04 -12.32
C ILE A 103 -16.97 20.51 -10.91
N LEU A 104 -17.90 21.15 -10.20
CA LEU A 104 -18.33 20.76 -8.84
C LEU A 104 -19.09 19.43 -8.79
N ASP A 105 -19.77 19.06 -9.88
CA ASP A 105 -20.53 17.81 -10.00
C ASP A 105 -19.62 16.61 -10.36
N ASN A 106 -18.46 16.87 -10.96
CA ASN A 106 -17.46 15.84 -11.32
C ASN A 106 -16.42 15.57 -10.23
N ILE A 107 -16.30 16.46 -9.23
CA ILE A 107 -15.46 16.21 -8.07
C ILE A 107 -16.16 15.16 -7.18
N ARG A 108 -15.45 14.07 -6.90
CA ARG A 108 -15.94 12.98 -6.02
C ARG A 108 -16.00 13.38 -4.55
N SER A 109 -15.55 14.58 -4.19
CA SER A 109 -15.64 15.15 -2.86
C SER A 109 -16.96 15.87 -2.63
N GLY A 110 -17.50 15.73 -1.42
CA GLY A 110 -18.61 16.51 -0.93
C GLY A 110 -18.20 17.97 -0.70
N LEU A 111 -19.05 18.89 -1.11
CA LEU A 111 -18.93 20.31 -0.84
C LEU A 111 -20.17 20.76 -0.10
N LEU A 112 -19.99 21.35 1.07
CA LEU A 112 -21.02 21.82 1.97
C LEU A 112 -20.71 23.25 2.39
N THR A 113 -21.70 24.14 2.31
CA THR A 113 -21.57 25.51 2.82
C THR A 113 -22.55 25.75 3.94
N VAL A 114 -22.10 26.43 4.99
CA VAL A 114 -22.92 26.83 6.14
C VAL A 114 -22.81 28.34 6.35
N ASN A 115 -23.90 28.98 6.76
CA ASN A 115 -23.89 30.38 7.17
C ASN A 115 -23.45 30.53 8.63
N ARG A 116 -23.16 31.75 9.11
CA ARG A 116 -22.82 32.05 10.52
C ARG A 116 -23.78 31.48 11.58
N ARG A 117 -25.04 31.20 11.22
CA ARG A 117 -26.05 30.63 12.13
C ARG A 117 -26.02 29.10 12.17
N GLY A 118 -25.02 28.46 11.56
CA GLY A 118 -24.91 27.01 11.50
C GLY A 118 -25.91 26.34 10.55
N ARG A 119 -26.57 27.11 9.67
CA ARG A 119 -27.52 26.53 8.70
C ARG A 119 -26.85 26.21 7.39
N ILE A 120 -27.13 25.03 6.87
CA ILE A 120 -26.64 24.56 5.58
C ILE A 120 -27.27 25.42 4.49
N THR A 121 -26.44 26.07 3.68
CA THR A 121 -26.89 26.90 2.56
C THR A 121 -26.86 26.13 1.24
N ARG A 122 -25.86 25.26 1.04
CA ARG A 122 -25.73 24.42 -0.16
C ARG A 122 -24.98 23.14 0.17
N ILE A 123 -25.27 22.10 -0.60
CA ILE A 123 -24.48 20.86 -0.67
C ILE A 123 -24.48 20.36 -2.12
N ASN A 124 -23.36 19.81 -2.60
CA ASN A 124 -23.32 19.19 -3.93
C ASN A 124 -23.83 17.72 -3.89
N PRO A 125 -24.18 17.11 -5.04
CA PRO A 125 -24.66 15.73 -5.09
C PRO A 125 -23.68 14.70 -4.51
N ALA A 126 -22.36 14.93 -4.65
CA ALA A 126 -21.36 14.05 -4.06
C ALA A 126 -21.42 14.07 -2.52
N GLY A 127 -21.63 15.24 -1.91
CA GLY A 127 -21.80 15.38 -0.47
C GLY A 127 -23.02 14.63 0.04
N CYS A 128 -24.15 14.73 -0.66
CA CYS A 128 -25.35 13.95 -0.35
C CYS A 128 -25.08 12.43 -0.38
N ARG A 129 -24.35 11.95 -1.41
CA ARG A 129 -24.00 10.53 -1.54
C ARG A 129 -23.08 10.03 -0.43
N ILE A 130 -22.05 10.81 -0.07
CA ILE A 130 -21.09 10.45 0.97
C ILE A 130 -21.78 10.41 2.34
N LEU A 131 -22.57 11.44 2.67
CA LEU A 131 -23.28 11.53 3.95
C LEU A 131 -24.50 10.60 4.03
N GLY A 132 -25.00 10.11 2.88
CA GLY A 132 -26.19 9.26 2.83
C GLY A 132 -27.51 10.01 3.04
N LEU A 133 -27.51 11.32 2.85
CA LEU A 133 -28.65 12.19 3.15
C LEU A 133 -29.15 12.87 1.88
N ALA A 134 -30.47 12.97 1.74
CA ALA A 134 -31.10 13.65 0.61
C ALA A 134 -31.01 15.18 0.76
N GLU A 135 -30.67 15.89 -0.32
CA GLU A 135 -30.46 17.35 -0.33
C GLU A 135 -31.63 18.13 0.29
N GLN A 136 -32.86 17.71 0.02
CA GLN A 136 -34.09 18.31 0.53
C GLN A 136 -34.19 18.31 2.07
N HIS A 137 -33.49 17.42 2.75
CA HIS A 137 -33.43 17.35 4.21
C HIS A 137 -32.24 18.12 4.79
N LEU A 138 -31.36 18.65 3.95
CA LEU A 138 -30.11 19.31 4.35
C LEU A 138 -30.22 20.82 4.26
N VAL A 139 -30.61 21.34 3.10
CA VAL A 139 -30.60 22.79 2.83
C VAL A 139 -31.60 23.52 3.76
N GLY A 140 -31.11 24.57 4.42
CA GLY A 140 -31.87 25.39 5.37
C GLY A 140 -31.94 24.84 6.80
N ARG A 141 -31.54 23.58 7.01
CA ARG A 141 -31.48 22.95 8.35
C ARG A 141 -30.18 23.29 9.07
N GLU A 142 -30.20 23.11 10.38
CA GLU A 142 -29.04 23.32 11.23
C GLU A 142 -28.07 22.14 11.12
N LEU A 143 -26.78 22.42 10.97
CA LEU A 143 -25.75 21.41 10.76
C LEU A 143 -25.73 20.37 11.89
N THR A 144 -25.84 20.80 13.14
CA THR A 144 -25.87 19.95 14.35
C THR A 144 -27.04 18.97 14.34
N MET A 145 -28.23 19.41 13.92
CA MET A 145 -29.41 18.54 13.84
C MET A 145 -29.30 17.52 12.71
N VAL A 146 -28.73 17.93 11.58
CA VAL A 146 -28.53 17.05 10.40
C VAL A 146 -27.46 16.00 10.65
N THR A 147 -26.44 16.36 11.44
CA THR A 147 -25.31 15.48 11.74
C THR A 147 -25.52 14.62 12.98
N ALA A 148 -26.60 14.85 13.72
CA ALA A 148 -26.99 14.01 14.85
C ALA A 148 -27.29 12.57 14.39
N GLY A 149 -26.70 11.59 15.07
CA GLY A 149 -26.83 10.17 14.76
C GLY A 149 -25.62 9.53 14.08
N GLY A 150 -24.43 10.13 14.17
CA GLY A 150 -23.17 9.53 13.72
C GLY A 150 -22.27 10.44 12.89
N LEU A 151 -22.77 11.57 12.38
CA LEU A 151 -21.98 12.51 11.59
C LEU A 151 -21.47 13.71 12.42
N GLU A 152 -21.61 13.68 13.75
CA GLU A 152 -21.27 14.77 14.67
C GLU A 152 -19.83 15.28 14.51
N PRO A 153 -18.81 14.43 14.29
CA PRO A 153 -17.43 14.89 14.08
C PRO A 153 -17.27 15.86 12.90
N LEU A 154 -18.16 15.78 11.89
CA LEU A 154 -18.19 16.74 10.79
C LEU A 154 -18.63 18.13 11.29
N ALA A 155 -19.65 18.20 12.15
CA ALA A 155 -20.11 19.46 12.70
C ALA A 155 -19.09 20.06 13.68
N GLU A 156 -18.48 19.23 14.53
CA GLU A 156 -17.42 19.64 15.47
C GLU A 156 -16.22 20.27 14.75
N ALA A 157 -15.89 19.80 13.54
CA ALA A 157 -14.83 20.38 12.74
C ALA A 157 -15.23 21.67 12.00
N ILE A 158 -16.50 21.82 11.62
CA ILE A 158 -16.98 22.96 10.80
C ILE A 158 -17.36 24.18 11.66
N ILE A 159 -17.98 23.94 12.83
CA ILE A 159 -18.52 25.01 13.69
C ILE A 159 -17.45 26.01 14.16
N PRO A 160 -16.27 25.59 14.64
CA PRO A 160 -15.23 26.53 15.08
C PRO A 160 -14.76 27.46 13.95
N VAL A 161 -14.58 26.91 12.75
CA VAL A 161 -14.14 27.65 11.56
C VAL A 161 -15.20 28.66 11.12
N MET A 162 -16.47 28.28 11.18
CA MET A 162 -17.60 29.18 10.92
C MET A 162 -17.68 30.35 11.92
N GLN A 163 -17.29 30.12 13.17
CA GLN A 163 -17.31 31.14 14.24
C GLN A 163 -16.08 32.07 14.24
N GLY A 164 -15.15 31.88 13.29
CA GLY A 164 -13.95 32.71 13.16
C GLY A 164 -12.67 32.08 13.73
N GLY A 165 -12.71 30.80 14.13
CA GLY A 165 -11.50 30.02 14.41
C GLY A 165 -10.69 29.72 13.14
N ASP A 166 -9.49 29.19 13.29
CA ASP A 166 -8.57 28.98 12.15
C ASP A 166 -9.11 27.97 11.13
N PRO A 167 -8.85 28.16 9.81
CA PRO A 167 -9.19 27.18 8.78
C PRO A 167 -8.57 25.81 9.08
N LEU A 168 -9.32 24.76 8.74
CA LEU A 168 -8.90 23.38 8.90
C LEU A 168 -8.41 22.82 7.56
N SER A 169 -7.19 22.32 7.51
CA SER A 169 -6.61 21.72 6.31
C SER A 169 -6.09 20.32 6.59
N ARG A 170 -6.39 19.37 5.71
CA ARG A 170 -5.94 17.96 5.79
C ARG A 170 -6.28 17.29 7.12
N SER A 171 -7.46 17.58 7.66
CA SER A 171 -7.97 16.86 8.83
C SER A 171 -8.64 15.56 8.39
N GLU A 172 -8.67 14.57 9.27
CA GLU A 172 -9.46 13.36 9.08
C GLU A 172 -10.43 13.22 10.24
N VAL A 173 -11.69 12.93 9.92
CA VAL A 173 -12.73 12.65 10.91
C VAL A 173 -13.36 11.30 10.61
N GLU A 174 -13.69 10.54 11.65
CA GLU A 174 -14.43 9.28 11.49
C GLU A 174 -15.91 9.54 11.76
N VAL A 175 -16.74 9.33 10.75
CA VAL A 175 -18.19 9.44 10.89
C VAL A 175 -18.82 8.06 10.86
N ARG A 176 -19.96 7.92 11.51
CA ARG A 176 -20.77 6.70 11.47
C ARG A 176 -21.98 6.93 10.57
N ARG A 177 -22.16 6.04 9.60
CA ARG A 177 -23.30 6.03 8.68
C ARG A 177 -23.79 4.60 8.53
N ASP A 178 -25.10 4.39 8.72
CA ASP A 178 -25.75 3.07 8.56
C ASP A 178 -25.04 1.95 9.34
N GLY A 179 -24.50 2.28 10.53
CA GLY A 179 -23.74 1.36 11.38
C GLY A 179 -22.27 1.13 10.99
N ARG A 180 -21.80 1.67 9.85
CA ARG A 180 -20.40 1.58 9.40
C ARG A 180 -19.62 2.84 9.76
N GLN A 181 -18.33 2.69 10.07
CA GLN A 181 -17.40 3.81 10.20
C GLN A 181 -16.84 4.19 8.83
N ILE A 182 -16.91 5.48 8.50
CA ILE A 182 -16.43 6.05 7.25
C ILE A 182 -15.38 7.11 7.60
N PRO A 183 -14.11 6.93 7.20
CA PRO A 183 -13.09 7.94 7.34
C PRO A 183 -13.30 9.04 6.29
N LEU A 184 -13.48 10.28 6.72
CA LEU A 184 -13.58 11.44 5.85
C LEU A 184 -12.34 12.33 5.96
N GLY A 185 -11.70 12.61 4.83
CA GLY A 185 -10.70 13.67 4.73
C GLY A 185 -11.39 15.01 4.58
N LEU A 186 -11.05 16.00 5.39
CA LEU A 186 -11.77 17.25 5.57
C LEU A 186 -10.87 18.48 5.40
N ASN A 187 -11.36 19.46 4.63
CA ASN A 187 -10.83 20.82 4.55
C ASN A 187 -11.97 21.80 4.80
N VAL A 188 -11.81 22.73 5.73
CA VAL A 188 -12.80 23.76 6.06
C VAL A 188 -12.15 25.14 5.99
N ASN A 189 -12.72 26.01 5.17
CA ASN A 189 -12.28 27.40 5.01
C ASN A 189 -13.38 28.38 5.37
N HIS A 190 -13.01 29.61 5.68
CA HIS A 190 -13.97 30.71 5.84
C HIS A 190 -14.62 31.03 4.50
N LEU A 191 -15.93 31.27 4.55
CA LEU A 191 -16.64 31.91 3.45
C LEU A 191 -16.68 33.40 3.74
N ALA A 192 -15.98 34.24 2.98
CA ALA A 192 -15.94 35.69 3.20
C ALA A 192 -17.10 36.43 2.51
N ARG A 193 -17.60 37.52 3.12
CA ARG A 193 -18.42 38.55 2.46
C ARG A 193 -17.51 39.53 1.71
N GLU A 194 -18.08 40.27 0.76
CA GLU A 194 -17.38 41.34 0.02
C GLU A 194 -16.72 42.39 0.94
N ASN A 195 -17.20 42.52 2.18
CA ASN A 195 -16.71 43.49 3.17
C ASN A 195 -15.55 42.95 4.02
N GLY A 196 -15.08 41.71 3.79
CA GLY A 196 -14.03 41.05 4.59
C GLY A 196 -14.54 40.29 5.83
N ASP A 197 -15.82 40.42 6.19
CA ASP A 197 -16.42 39.67 7.29
C ASP A 197 -16.65 38.18 6.93
N VAL A 198 -16.44 37.27 7.89
CA VAL A 198 -16.77 35.84 7.72
C VAL A 198 -18.28 35.69 7.52
N ALA A 199 -18.77 35.25 6.37
CA ALA A 199 -20.18 34.96 6.10
C ALA A 199 -20.61 33.57 6.64
N GLY A 200 -19.64 32.67 6.85
CA GLY A 200 -19.83 31.31 7.33
C GLY A 200 -18.62 30.44 6.99
N ALA A 201 -18.84 29.17 6.69
CA ALA A 201 -17.78 28.24 6.32
C ALA A 201 -18.13 27.43 5.07
N ILE A 202 -17.09 27.04 4.33
CA ILE A 202 -17.16 26.07 3.24
C ILE A 202 -16.31 24.85 3.65
N ALA A 203 -16.94 23.68 3.63
CA ALA A 203 -16.32 22.40 3.94
C ALA A 203 -16.26 21.54 2.68
N ILE A 204 -15.09 20.98 2.43
CA ILE A 204 -14.85 19.99 1.39
C ILE A 204 -14.44 18.70 2.09
N PHE A 205 -15.15 17.61 1.83
CA PHE A 205 -14.88 16.32 2.44
C PHE A 205 -14.84 15.20 1.41
N THR A 206 -13.95 14.22 1.61
CA THR A 206 -13.76 13.09 0.70
C THR A 206 -13.83 11.80 1.51
N ASP A 207 -14.59 10.81 1.02
CA ASP A 207 -14.56 9.46 1.56
C ASP A 207 -13.21 8.82 1.28
N LEU A 208 -12.49 8.43 2.34
CA LEU A 208 -11.16 7.83 2.27
C LEU A 208 -11.19 6.31 2.45
N THR A 209 -12.37 5.68 2.45
CA THR A 209 -12.52 4.24 2.72
C THR A 209 -11.67 3.41 1.77
N ARG A 210 -11.82 3.63 0.46
CA ARG A 210 -11.09 2.88 -0.57
C ARG A 210 -9.58 3.12 -0.49
N GLU A 211 -9.17 4.36 -0.29
CA GLU A 211 -7.77 4.75 -0.18
C GLU A 211 -7.11 4.10 1.04
N LYS A 212 -7.79 4.09 2.19
CA LYS A 212 -7.29 3.44 3.41
C LYS A 212 -7.24 1.93 3.27
N GLU A 213 -8.26 1.30 2.67
CA GLU A 213 -8.24 -0.14 2.39
C GLU A 213 -7.08 -0.52 1.47
N LEU A 214 -6.88 0.21 0.37
CA LEU A 214 -5.77 -0.04 -0.55
C LEU A 214 -4.43 0.18 0.14
N SER A 215 -4.28 1.25 0.92
CA SER A 215 -3.05 1.52 1.68
C SER A 215 -2.77 0.42 2.71
N ALA A 216 -3.80 -0.10 3.38
CA ALA A 216 -3.67 -1.20 4.32
C ALA A 216 -3.23 -2.50 3.61
N ARG A 217 -3.83 -2.84 2.46
CA ARG A 217 -3.43 -4.00 1.65
C ARG A 217 -1.98 -3.92 1.18
N VAL A 218 -1.56 -2.75 0.71
CA VAL A 218 -0.16 -2.53 0.30
C VAL A 218 0.78 -2.69 1.48
N ARG A 219 0.49 -2.07 2.63
CA ARG A 219 1.31 -2.20 3.84
C ARG A 219 1.41 -3.64 4.32
N GLU A 220 0.32 -4.39 4.27
CA GLU A 220 0.32 -5.80 4.66
C GLU A 220 1.14 -6.64 3.67
N SER A 221 1.00 -6.39 2.36
CA SER A 221 1.83 -7.05 1.33
C SER A 221 3.32 -6.76 1.53
N ASP A 222 3.70 -5.50 1.77
CA ASP A 222 5.10 -5.10 2.02
C ASP A 222 5.65 -5.79 3.28
N ARG A 223 4.83 -5.85 4.32
CA ARG A 223 5.18 -6.54 5.57
C ARG A 223 5.39 -8.03 5.34
N LEU A 224 4.49 -8.69 4.63
CA LEU A 224 4.61 -10.13 4.30
C LEU A 224 5.83 -10.41 3.42
N ALA A 225 6.12 -9.55 2.45
CA ALA A 225 7.31 -9.67 1.61
C ALA A 225 8.61 -9.58 2.43
N ALA A 226 8.70 -8.60 3.34
CA ALA A 226 9.85 -8.46 4.24
C ALA A 226 9.99 -9.67 5.18
N VAL A 227 8.88 -10.18 5.72
CA VAL A 227 8.88 -11.42 6.50
C VAL A 227 9.34 -12.59 5.65
N GLY A 228 8.94 -12.68 4.37
CA GLY A 228 9.31 -13.75 3.46
C GLY A 228 10.80 -13.77 3.09
N GLU A 229 11.43 -12.61 2.95
CA GLU A 229 12.88 -12.53 2.75
C GLU A 229 13.65 -13.02 3.98
N LEU A 230 13.26 -12.57 5.18
CA LEU A 230 13.87 -13.02 6.43
C LEU A 230 13.61 -14.52 6.67
N ALA A 231 12.38 -14.97 6.43
CA ALA A 231 11.99 -16.37 6.51
C ALA A 231 12.83 -17.24 5.57
N ALA A 232 13.12 -16.78 4.35
CA ALA A 232 13.96 -17.51 3.41
C ALA A 232 15.37 -17.74 3.93
N SER A 233 16.00 -16.70 4.50
CA SER A 233 17.33 -16.84 5.10
C SER A 233 17.31 -17.83 6.27
N ILE A 234 16.37 -17.66 7.20
CA ILE A 234 16.21 -18.52 8.37
C ILE A 234 15.92 -19.97 7.94
N ALA A 235 15.06 -20.15 6.94
CA ALA A 235 14.74 -21.47 6.41
C ALA A 235 15.97 -22.20 5.86
N HIS A 236 16.83 -21.48 5.12
CA HIS A 236 18.11 -22.04 4.69
C HIS A 236 19.01 -22.39 5.87
N GLU A 237 19.09 -21.54 6.89
CA GLU A 237 19.89 -21.78 8.09
C GLU A 237 19.37 -22.91 8.98
N ILE A 238 18.06 -23.19 9.01
CA ILE A 238 17.48 -24.33 9.73
C ILE A 238 17.61 -25.62 8.91
N ARG A 239 17.44 -25.56 7.59
CA ARG A 239 17.53 -26.75 6.72
C ARG A 239 18.92 -27.38 6.79
N ASN A 240 19.97 -26.58 6.96
CA ASN A 240 21.36 -27.06 7.04
C ASN A 240 21.63 -28.00 8.25
N PRO A 241 21.42 -27.61 9.52
CA PRO A 241 21.60 -28.50 10.66
C PRO A 241 20.62 -29.68 10.61
N LEU A 242 19.40 -29.47 10.09
CA LEU A 242 18.40 -30.52 9.98
C LEU A 242 18.79 -31.61 8.97
N ALA A 243 19.38 -31.23 7.84
CA ALA A 243 19.96 -32.15 6.86
C ALA A 243 21.16 -32.92 7.44
N SER A 244 21.99 -32.26 8.23
CA SER A 244 23.11 -32.91 8.93
C SER A 244 22.62 -33.95 9.94
N ILE A 245 21.67 -33.58 10.81
CA ILE A 245 21.04 -34.50 11.79
C ILE A 245 20.43 -35.70 11.08
N ARG A 246 19.64 -35.45 10.03
CA ARG A 246 19.01 -36.50 9.24
C ARG A 246 20.05 -37.44 8.63
N GLY A 247 21.08 -36.91 7.98
CA GLY A 247 22.14 -37.71 7.36
C GLY A 247 22.91 -38.55 8.39
N SER A 248 23.25 -37.98 9.55
CA SER A 248 23.88 -38.74 10.64
C SER A 248 23.00 -39.88 11.15
N VAL A 249 21.70 -39.62 11.33
CA VAL A 249 20.74 -40.66 11.78
C VAL A 249 20.53 -41.73 10.71
N GLU A 250 20.45 -41.37 9.43
CA GLU A 250 20.33 -42.32 8.32
C GLU A 250 21.57 -43.24 8.22
N ILE A 251 22.78 -42.70 8.39
CA ILE A 251 24.03 -43.48 8.43
C ILE A 251 24.02 -44.43 9.64
N LEU A 252 23.76 -43.92 10.84
CA LEU A 252 23.74 -44.73 12.05
C LEU A 252 22.69 -45.85 11.99
N ALA A 253 21.52 -45.56 11.40
CA ALA A 253 20.47 -46.56 11.22
C ALA A 253 20.82 -47.64 10.18
N GLY A 254 21.71 -47.35 9.23
CA GLY A 254 22.17 -48.31 8.23
C GLY A 254 23.39 -49.13 8.66
N GLU A 255 24.23 -48.61 9.56
CA GLU A 255 25.50 -49.24 9.97
C GLU A 255 25.43 -50.04 11.28
N LEU A 256 24.46 -49.74 12.16
CA LEU A 256 24.36 -50.37 13.48
C LEU A 256 23.32 -51.49 13.52
N GLU A 257 23.64 -52.57 14.23
CA GLU A 257 22.62 -53.49 14.74
C GLU A 257 21.89 -52.82 15.91
N LEU A 258 20.72 -52.24 15.60
CA LEU A 258 19.91 -51.50 16.56
C LEU A 258 18.99 -52.45 17.33
N GLU A 259 18.91 -52.27 18.64
CA GLU A 259 17.78 -52.81 19.42
C GLU A 259 16.48 -52.12 19.00
N ASP A 260 15.33 -52.80 19.14
CA ASP A 260 14.00 -52.30 18.71
C ASP A 260 13.72 -50.87 19.20
N TYR A 261 14.10 -50.55 20.43
CA TYR A 261 13.92 -49.21 21.00
C TYR A 261 14.80 -48.14 20.33
N GLN A 262 16.05 -48.48 19.99
CA GLN A 262 16.98 -47.56 19.31
C GLN A 262 16.53 -47.29 17.87
N GLY A 263 16.05 -48.32 17.17
CA GLY A 263 15.43 -48.18 15.85
C GLY A 263 14.21 -47.26 15.85
N GLN A 264 13.32 -47.41 16.85
CA GLN A 264 12.16 -46.53 17.02
C GLN A 264 12.54 -45.07 17.30
N LEU A 265 13.55 -44.83 18.14
CA LEU A 265 14.07 -43.48 18.41
C LEU A 265 14.63 -42.82 17.15
N MET A 266 15.42 -43.54 16.35
CA MET A 266 15.97 -43.00 15.10
C MET A 266 14.85 -42.68 14.10
N ALA A 267 13.87 -43.59 13.95
CA ALA A 267 12.70 -43.35 13.10
C ALA A 267 11.90 -42.11 13.54
N LEU A 268 11.76 -41.88 14.86
CA LEU A 268 11.11 -40.70 15.40
C LEU A 268 11.88 -39.42 15.06
N VAL A 269 13.21 -39.41 15.19
CA VAL A 269 14.03 -38.24 14.81
C VAL A 269 13.90 -37.92 13.32
N LEU A 270 13.92 -38.94 12.45
CA LEU A 270 13.72 -38.76 11.02
C LEU A 270 12.32 -38.19 10.70
N LYS A 271 11.30 -38.69 11.39
CA LYS A 271 9.92 -38.20 11.26
C LYS A 271 9.78 -36.73 11.67
N GLU A 272 10.32 -36.34 12.82
CA GLU A 272 10.24 -34.95 13.29
C GLU A 272 11.10 -34.01 12.44
N SER A 273 12.25 -34.48 11.94
CA SER A 273 13.07 -33.75 10.97
C SER A 273 12.27 -33.45 9.69
N ALA A 274 11.63 -34.47 9.11
CA ALA A 274 10.77 -34.29 7.93
C ALA A 274 9.62 -33.31 8.20
N ARG A 275 8.99 -33.40 9.38
CA ARG A 275 7.89 -32.52 9.79
C ARG A 275 8.33 -31.06 9.87
N VAL A 276 9.48 -30.77 10.46
CA VAL A 276 10.00 -29.39 10.54
C VAL A 276 10.27 -28.84 9.14
N ASN A 277 10.81 -29.65 8.23
CA ASN A 277 11.03 -29.21 6.85
C ASN A 277 9.72 -28.88 6.13
N THR A 278 8.65 -29.63 6.36
CA THR A 278 7.31 -29.31 5.84
C THR A 278 6.82 -27.95 6.38
N ILE A 279 6.89 -27.74 7.70
CA ILE A 279 6.48 -26.46 8.33
C ILE A 279 7.24 -25.27 7.73
N ILE A 280 8.55 -25.43 7.51
CA ILE A 280 9.37 -24.39 6.89
C ILE A 280 8.90 -24.09 5.46
N ASN A 281 8.61 -25.13 4.67
CA ASN A 281 8.15 -24.95 3.30
C ASN A 281 6.77 -24.27 3.23
N ASP A 282 5.84 -24.66 4.12
CA ASP A 282 4.51 -24.06 4.19
C ASP A 282 4.59 -22.57 4.58
N PHE A 283 5.44 -22.25 5.56
CA PHE A 283 5.67 -20.87 5.98
C PHE A 283 6.31 -20.02 4.87
N LEU A 284 7.26 -20.58 4.11
CA LEU A 284 7.86 -19.91 2.95
C LEU A 284 6.85 -19.71 1.81
N ALA A 285 5.98 -20.69 1.56
CA ALA A 285 4.94 -20.58 0.54
C ALA A 285 3.94 -19.47 0.90
N TYR A 286 3.55 -19.38 2.18
CA TYR A 286 2.67 -18.32 2.69
C TYR A 286 3.31 -16.93 2.58
N SER A 287 4.57 -16.79 3.00
CA SER A 287 5.25 -15.48 3.02
C SER A 287 5.66 -14.97 1.63
N ARG A 288 5.79 -15.87 0.65
CA ARG A 288 6.14 -15.52 -0.74
C ARG A 288 4.94 -15.49 -1.68
N MET A 289 3.71 -15.41 -1.16
CA MET A 289 2.49 -15.43 -1.98
C MET A 289 2.60 -14.37 -3.08
N ARG A 290 2.85 -14.84 -4.32
CA ARG A 290 3.01 -13.96 -5.47
C ARG A 290 1.65 -13.39 -5.84
N PRO A 291 1.58 -12.16 -6.38
CA PRO A 291 0.35 -11.66 -6.98
C PRO A 291 -0.17 -12.70 -7.99
N ALA A 292 -1.41 -13.15 -7.81
CA ALA A 292 -2.03 -14.17 -8.64
C ALA A 292 -1.97 -13.74 -10.11
N GLN A 293 -1.33 -14.55 -10.97
CA GLN A 293 -1.29 -14.30 -12.40
C GLN A 293 -2.56 -14.86 -13.04
N ARG A 294 -3.60 -14.04 -13.09
CA ARG A 294 -4.88 -14.43 -13.68
C ARG A 294 -4.73 -14.63 -15.17
N ARG A 295 -4.95 -15.87 -15.60
CA ARG A 295 -5.02 -16.24 -17.00
C ARG A 295 -6.26 -17.10 -17.18
N ARG A 296 -6.79 -17.11 -18.40
CA ARG A 296 -7.78 -18.11 -18.77
C ARG A 296 -7.09 -19.47 -18.72
N PHE A 297 -7.65 -20.43 -18.00
CA PHE A 297 -7.11 -21.78 -17.91
C PHE A 297 -8.21 -22.80 -18.22
N SER A 298 -7.79 -23.97 -18.70
CA SER A 298 -8.71 -25.05 -19.06
C SER A 298 -9.12 -25.85 -17.83
N GLY A 299 -10.42 -26.07 -17.65
CA GLY A 299 -10.93 -26.96 -16.61
C GLY A 299 -10.51 -28.42 -16.78
N GLU A 300 -10.25 -28.85 -18.03
CA GLU A 300 -9.73 -30.20 -18.31
C GLU A 300 -8.32 -30.37 -17.77
N ASP A 301 -7.43 -29.45 -18.12
CA ASP A 301 -6.03 -29.48 -17.69
C ASP A 301 -5.93 -29.45 -16.16
N PHE A 302 -6.74 -28.60 -15.52
CA PHE A 302 -6.83 -28.51 -14.06
C PHE A 302 -7.27 -29.83 -13.41
N ARG A 303 -8.37 -30.43 -13.90
CA ARG A 303 -8.88 -31.69 -13.37
C ARG A 303 -7.85 -32.80 -13.50
N ASP A 304 -7.23 -32.91 -14.66
CA ASP A 304 -6.30 -34.00 -14.97
C ASP A 304 -5.00 -33.85 -14.18
N GLU A 305 -4.46 -32.64 -14.09
CA GLU A 305 -3.28 -32.32 -13.27
C GLU A 305 -3.53 -32.60 -11.78
N LEU A 306 -4.65 -32.10 -11.23
CA LEU A 306 -5.02 -32.30 -9.83
C LEU A 306 -5.19 -33.80 -9.52
N THR A 307 -5.92 -34.53 -10.35
CA THR A 307 -6.16 -35.97 -10.18
C THR A 307 -4.86 -36.76 -10.20
N LEU A 308 -3.93 -36.41 -11.10
CA LEU A 308 -2.63 -37.04 -11.20
C LEU A 308 -1.79 -36.80 -9.93
N GLN A 309 -1.69 -35.56 -9.46
CA GLN A 309 -0.91 -35.20 -8.28
C GLN A 309 -1.45 -35.88 -7.02
N ILE A 310 -2.77 -35.94 -6.83
CA ILE A 310 -3.41 -36.65 -5.71
C ILE A 310 -3.05 -38.15 -5.75
N ARG A 311 -3.19 -38.80 -6.91
CA ARG A 311 -2.86 -40.22 -7.06
C ARG A 311 -1.39 -40.51 -6.77
N GLN A 312 -0.49 -39.69 -7.27
CA GLN A 312 0.94 -39.81 -6.97
C GLN A 312 1.21 -39.69 -5.47
N HIS A 313 0.54 -38.76 -4.79
CA HIS A 313 0.68 -38.58 -3.34
C HIS A 313 0.18 -39.79 -2.54
N ILE A 314 -0.97 -40.36 -2.93
CA ILE A 314 -1.53 -41.56 -2.29
C ILE A 314 -0.58 -42.76 -2.44
N VAL A 315 -0.06 -42.98 -3.66
CA VAL A 315 0.89 -44.08 -3.93
C VAL A 315 2.15 -43.94 -3.09
N ALA A 316 2.69 -42.72 -2.94
CA ALA A 316 3.87 -42.46 -2.12
C ALA A 316 3.67 -42.75 -0.62
N LYS A 317 2.43 -42.92 -0.17
CA LYS A 317 2.04 -43.21 1.22
C LYS A 317 1.51 -44.63 1.42
N ASP A 318 1.66 -45.50 0.42
CA ASP A 318 1.08 -46.85 0.38
C ASP A 318 -0.45 -46.85 0.66
N GLY A 319 -1.11 -45.76 0.26
CA GLY A 319 -2.53 -45.55 0.47
C GLY A 319 -3.41 -46.33 -0.50
N ARG A 320 -4.61 -46.68 -0.05
CA ARG A 320 -5.67 -47.33 -0.83
C ARG A 320 -6.91 -46.45 -0.86
N VAL A 321 -6.77 -45.29 -1.50
CA VAL A 321 -7.86 -44.33 -1.68
C VAL A 321 -8.37 -44.38 -3.13
N GLN A 322 -9.67 -44.61 -3.30
CA GLN A 322 -10.33 -44.49 -4.59
C GLN A 322 -10.66 -43.01 -4.85
N VAL A 323 -10.08 -42.42 -5.90
CA VAL A 323 -10.25 -41.00 -6.23
C VAL A 323 -11.25 -40.84 -7.39
N SER A 324 -12.34 -40.12 -7.14
CA SER A 324 -13.27 -39.61 -8.16
C SER A 324 -13.22 -38.09 -8.21
N CYS A 325 -13.03 -37.53 -9.41
CA CYS A 325 -13.06 -36.09 -9.65
C CYS A 325 -14.18 -35.77 -10.63
N GLU A 326 -15.27 -35.21 -10.12
CA GLU A 326 -16.42 -34.74 -10.88
C GLU A 326 -16.30 -33.23 -11.07
N ILE A 327 -15.46 -32.86 -12.03
CA ILE A 327 -15.24 -31.47 -12.46
C ILE A 327 -15.65 -31.39 -13.92
N ASN A 328 -16.74 -30.69 -14.19
CA ASN A 328 -17.16 -30.39 -15.55
C ASN A 328 -16.29 -29.24 -16.09
N PRO A 329 -15.51 -29.44 -17.16
CA PRO A 329 -14.58 -28.44 -17.66
C PRO A 329 -15.24 -27.13 -18.09
N GLU A 330 -16.48 -27.19 -18.58
CA GLU A 330 -17.25 -26.03 -19.02
C GLU A 330 -17.63 -25.11 -17.86
N ASP A 331 -17.68 -25.63 -16.63
CA ASP A 331 -18.01 -24.87 -15.42
C ASP A 331 -16.79 -24.10 -14.87
N LEU A 332 -15.61 -24.25 -15.48
CA LEU A 332 -14.34 -23.68 -15.00
C LEU A 332 -13.70 -22.68 -15.99
N GLU A 333 -14.49 -21.89 -16.72
CA GLU A 333 -13.97 -20.77 -17.52
C GLU A 333 -13.76 -19.48 -16.69
N VAL A 334 -12.92 -19.54 -15.65
CA VAL A 334 -12.65 -18.39 -14.77
C VAL A 334 -11.25 -17.80 -14.96
N MET A 335 -11.13 -16.49 -14.74
CA MET A 335 -9.83 -15.79 -14.75
C MET A 335 -9.13 -15.99 -13.40
N ALA A 336 -8.28 -17.01 -13.31
CA ALA A 336 -7.56 -17.34 -12.08
C ALA A 336 -6.11 -17.73 -12.33
N ASP A 337 -5.33 -17.86 -11.25
CA ASP A 337 -4.00 -18.45 -11.30
C ASP A 337 -4.15 -19.97 -11.13
N ALA A 338 -4.03 -20.71 -12.23
CA ALA A 338 -4.23 -22.15 -12.25
C ALA A 338 -3.33 -22.88 -11.25
N GLY A 339 -2.08 -22.46 -11.11
CA GLY A 339 -1.13 -23.09 -10.18
C GLY A 339 -1.55 -22.89 -8.72
N GLN A 340 -2.01 -21.70 -8.36
CA GLN A 340 -2.52 -21.44 -7.01
C GLN A 340 -3.80 -22.21 -6.70
N LEU A 341 -4.72 -22.32 -7.66
CA LEU A 341 -5.93 -23.14 -7.51
C LEU A 341 -5.59 -24.63 -7.37
N THR A 342 -4.68 -25.14 -8.20
CA THR A 342 -4.27 -26.56 -8.15
C THR A 342 -3.63 -26.86 -6.80
N GLN A 343 -2.76 -25.98 -6.31
CA GLN A 343 -2.15 -26.12 -4.99
C GLN A 343 -3.17 -26.09 -3.85
N MET A 344 -4.16 -25.18 -3.92
CA MET A 344 -5.22 -25.10 -2.92
C MET A 344 -6.04 -26.40 -2.88
N ALA A 345 -6.50 -26.87 -4.04
CA ALA A 345 -7.28 -28.09 -4.14
C ALA A 345 -6.47 -29.33 -3.71
N LEU A 346 -5.19 -29.39 -4.07
CA LEU A 346 -4.28 -30.45 -3.63
C LEU A 346 -4.12 -30.48 -2.12
N ASN A 347 -3.92 -29.34 -1.47
CA ASN A 347 -3.78 -29.27 -0.01
C ASN A 347 -5.05 -29.79 0.71
N LEU A 348 -6.23 -29.46 0.20
CA LEU A 348 -7.50 -29.98 0.74
C LEU A 348 -7.63 -31.50 0.54
N ALA A 349 -7.28 -32.00 -0.65
CA ALA A 349 -7.31 -33.43 -0.96
C ALA A 349 -6.34 -34.25 -0.10
N ILE A 350 -5.13 -33.73 0.15
CA ILE A 350 -4.14 -34.34 1.04
C ILE A 350 -4.68 -34.39 2.46
N ASN A 351 -5.20 -33.27 2.98
CA ASN A 351 -5.79 -33.22 4.32
C ASN A 351 -6.93 -34.23 4.49
N ALA A 352 -7.77 -34.40 3.46
CA ALA A 352 -8.83 -35.41 3.47
C ALA A 352 -8.26 -36.85 3.49
N CYS A 353 -7.22 -37.13 2.69
CA CYS A 353 -6.56 -38.44 2.70
C CYS A 353 -5.92 -38.76 4.06
N GLU A 354 -5.27 -37.78 4.68
CA GLU A 354 -4.68 -37.91 6.02
C GLU A 354 -5.74 -38.21 7.08
N ALA A 355 -6.85 -37.46 7.05
CA ALA A 355 -7.96 -37.66 7.99
C ALA A 355 -8.58 -39.06 7.91
N MET A 356 -8.59 -39.67 6.71
CA MET A 356 -9.06 -41.03 6.48
C MET A 356 -7.98 -42.11 6.69
N GLY A 357 -6.77 -41.73 7.11
CA GLY A 357 -5.65 -42.67 7.25
C GLY A 357 -5.26 -43.34 5.93
N TYR A 358 -5.44 -42.64 4.81
CA TYR A 358 -5.12 -43.11 3.45
C TYR A 358 -5.88 -44.38 3.00
N ILE A 359 -7.05 -44.65 3.56
CA ILE A 359 -7.91 -45.76 3.14
C ILE A 359 -9.34 -45.24 2.98
N GLY A 360 -9.95 -45.45 1.81
CA GLY A 360 -11.35 -45.06 1.58
C GLY A 360 -11.63 -44.52 0.18
N ARG A 361 -12.55 -43.56 0.09
CA ARG A 361 -12.92 -42.88 -1.16
C ARG A 361 -12.78 -41.37 -0.96
N LEU A 362 -12.08 -40.73 -1.90
CA LEU A 362 -12.02 -39.28 -2.02
C LEU A 362 -12.83 -38.86 -3.24
N GLU A 363 -13.82 -38.00 -3.03
CA GLU A 363 -14.68 -37.46 -4.08
C GLU A 363 -14.52 -35.94 -4.11
N ILE A 364 -14.18 -35.41 -5.28
CA ILE A 364 -13.97 -33.98 -5.52
C ILE A 364 -15.04 -33.52 -6.51
N ILE A 365 -15.91 -32.62 -6.08
CA ILE A 365 -17.04 -32.13 -6.87
C ILE A 365 -16.92 -30.62 -7.00
N LEU A 366 -17.07 -30.12 -8.22
CA LEU A 366 -17.23 -28.69 -8.49
C LEU A 366 -18.67 -28.42 -8.91
N ASN A 367 -19.35 -27.51 -8.19
CA ASN A 367 -20.70 -27.09 -8.51
C ASN A 367 -20.72 -25.60 -8.90
N HIS A 368 -21.41 -25.28 -9.99
CA HIS A 368 -21.72 -23.89 -10.34
C HIS A 368 -22.82 -23.36 -9.40
N VAL A 369 -22.56 -22.23 -8.74
CA VAL A 369 -23.55 -21.56 -7.88
C VAL A 369 -24.10 -20.34 -8.62
N GLU A 370 -25.33 -20.44 -9.14
CA GLU A 370 -26.01 -19.30 -9.74
C GLU A 370 -26.31 -18.24 -8.66
N GLY A 371 -25.79 -17.03 -8.84
CA GLY A 371 -26.10 -15.87 -7.98
C GLY A 371 -25.02 -15.45 -6.98
N GLY A 372 -23.83 -16.05 -7.00
CA GLY A 372 -22.66 -15.46 -6.35
C GLY A 372 -22.19 -14.25 -7.15
N GLU A 373 -22.06 -13.07 -6.51
CA GLU A 373 -21.26 -11.98 -7.09
C GLU A 373 -19.94 -12.59 -7.56
N ALA A 374 -19.56 -12.35 -8.82
CA ALA A 374 -18.28 -12.80 -9.33
C ALA A 374 -17.22 -12.43 -8.30
N CYS A 375 -16.61 -13.43 -7.66
CA CYS A 375 -15.58 -13.20 -6.67
C CYS A 375 -14.41 -12.53 -7.40
N GLU A 376 -14.40 -11.20 -7.38
CA GLU A 376 -13.17 -10.42 -7.46
C GLU A 376 -12.38 -10.73 -6.18
N LEU A 377 -11.82 -11.95 -6.12
CA LEU A 377 -10.62 -12.20 -5.33
C LEU A 377 -9.51 -11.30 -5.85
#